data_AF-A0A7Z8KNU1-F1
#
_entry.id   AF-A0A7Z8KNU1-F1
#
_cell.length_a   1.000
_cell.length_b   1.000
_cell.length_c   1.000
_cell.angle_alpha   90.00
_cell.angle_beta   90.00
_cell.angle_gamma   90.00
#
_symmetry.space_group_name_H-M   'P 1'
#
loop_
_entity.id
_entity.type
_entity.pdbx_description
1 polymer ?
#
loop_
_entity_poly.entity_id
_entity_poly.type
_entity_poly.pdbx_seq_one_letter_code
_entity_poly.pdbx_strand_id
1 'polypeptide(L)'
;MNLLIAASGFLLIALCILHIVYGEKKYFNTKEKRSIAGYVPYHQISVLMFLEGTGMIYSGFNFNLQLSVFILLLILTSLSTFVVICIKENEAEVIKASMPQFILFGIVILLIFLGISREMTV
;
A
#
# COMPACT_ATOMS: atom_id res chain seq x y z
N MET A 1 0.15 23.48 -0.16
CA MET A 1 0.71 22.26 -0.77
C MET A 1 1.36 21.45 0.34
N ASN A 2 0.90 20.22 0.52
CA ASN A 2 1.37 19.34 1.57
C ASN A 2 2.36 18.30 1.01
N LEU A 3 3.65 18.61 1.11
CA LEU A 3 4.72 17.77 0.56
C LEU A 3 4.80 16.39 1.19
N LEU A 4 4.41 16.24 2.47
CA LEU A 4 4.41 14.95 3.15
C LEU A 4 3.34 14.03 2.56
N ILE A 5 2.18 14.59 2.26
CA ILE A 5 1.07 13.90 1.59
C ILE A 5 1.41 13.55 0.14
N ALA A 6 2.06 14.47 -0.60
CA ALA A 6 2.52 14.15 -1.95
C ALA A 6 3.58 13.03 -1.94
N ALA A 7 4.54 13.08 -1.01
CA ALA A 7 5.58 12.07 -0.86
C ALA A 7 5.01 10.69 -0.51
N SER A 8 3.98 10.61 0.34
CA SER A 8 3.32 9.33 0.65
C SER A 8 2.66 8.74 -0.59
N GLY A 9 2.06 9.57 -1.44
CA GLY A 9 1.48 9.13 -2.71
C GLY A 9 2.52 8.58 -3.70
N PHE A 10 3.67 9.25 -3.84
CA PHE A 10 4.78 8.72 -4.66
C PHE A 10 5.33 7.39 -4.09
N LEU A 11 5.43 7.27 -2.77
CA LEU A 11 5.89 6.05 -2.12
C LEU A 11 4.91 4.88 -2.32
N LEU A 12 3.60 5.15 -2.33
CA LEU A 12 2.55 4.16 -2.65
C LEU A 12 2.67 3.66 -4.10
N ILE A 13 2.94 4.55 -5.06
CA ILE A 13 3.17 4.15 -6.46
C ILE A 13 4.44 3.29 -6.57
N ALA A 14 5.53 3.68 -5.90
CA ALA A 14 6.75 2.88 -5.87
C ALA A 14 6.50 1.49 -5.25
N LEU A 15 5.73 1.44 -4.16
CA LEU A 15 5.29 0.20 -3.52
C LEU A 15 4.43 -0.66 -4.45
N CYS A 16 3.55 -0.06 -5.24
CA CYS A 16 2.76 -0.76 -6.25
C CYS A 16 3.64 -1.46 -7.28
N ILE A 17 4.63 -0.75 -7.84
CA ILE A 17 5.58 -1.31 -8.80
C ILE A 17 6.36 -2.45 -8.16
N LEU A 18 6.91 -2.24 -6.95
CA LEU A 18 7.65 -3.26 -6.23
C LEU A 18 6.78 -4.49 -5.95
N HIS A 19 5.55 -4.28 -5.48
CA HIS A 19 4.59 -5.35 -5.22
C HIS A 19 4.44 -6.20 -6.49
N ILE A 20 3.95 -5.61 -7.59
CA ILE A 20 3.75 -6.32 -8.87
C ILE A 20 5.01 -7.11 -9.29
N VAL A 21 6.18 -6.47 -9.30
CA VAL A 21 7.44 -7.11 -9.72
C VAL A 21 7.80 -8.29 -8.81
N TYR A 22 7.68 -8.13 -7.49
CA TYR A 22 7.97 -9.22 -6.55
C TYR A 22 6.96 -10.36 -6.66
N GLY A 23 5.67 -10.05 -6.79
CA GLY A 23 4.61 -11.05 -6.99
C GLY A 23 4.85 -11.86 -8.26
N GLU A 24 5.06 -11.19 -9.38
CA GLU A 24 5.34 -11.86 -10.66
C GLU A 24 6.59 -12.74 -10.54
N LYS A 25 7.71 -12.21 -10.05
CA LYS A 25 8.99 -12.95 -10.01
C LYS A 25 9.01 -14.11 -9.01
N LYS A 26 8.45 -13.93 -7.82
CA LYS A 26 8.58 -14.91 -6.71
C LYS A 26 7.34 -15.77 -6.54
N TYR A 27 6.16 -15.23 -6.82
CA TYR A 27 4.91 -15.94 -6.64
C TYR A 27 4.49 -16.57 -7.98
N PHE A 28 4.26 -15.81 -9.04
CA PHE A 28 3.64 -16.35 -10.25
C PHE A 28 4.60 -17.10 -11.19
N ASN A 29 5.89 -16.77 -11.24
CA ASN A 29 6.85 -17.43 -12.14
C ASN A 29 7.37 -18.80 -11.65
N THR A 30 7.13 -19.18 -10.39
CA THR A 30 7.78 -20.33 -9.74
C THR A 30 6.87 -21.52 -9.47
N LYS A 31 5.54 -21.39 -9.58
CA LYS A 31 4.61 -22.51 -9.39
C LYS A 31 3.72 -22.71 -10.61
N GLU A 32 3.86 -23.87 -11.24
CA GLU A 32 2.93 -24.36 -12.26
C GLU A 32 1.52 -24.44 -11.67
N LYS A 33 0.57 -23.71 -12.27
CA LYS A 33 -0.86 -23.65 -11.91
C LYS A 33 -1.17 -23.02 -10.54
N ARG A 34 -1.01 -21.70 -10.42
CA ARG A 34 -1.72 -20.94 -9.38
C ARG A 34 -3.15 -20.67 -9.82
N SER A 35 -4.10 -20.79 -8.90
CA SER A 35 -5.51 -20.56 -9.18
C SER A 35 -5.77 -19.08 -9.48
N ILE A 36 -6.73 -18.81 -10.36
CA ILE A 36 -7.25 -17.45 -10.65
C ILE A 36 -7.63 -16.73 -9.34
N ALA A 37 -8.09 -17.49 -8.34
CA ALA A 37 -8.47 -17.01 -7.02
C ALA A 37 -7.32 -16.38 -6.21
N GLY A 38 -6.05 -16.68 -6.49
CA GLY A 38 -4.91 -15.99 -5.88
C GLY A 38 -4.36 -14.84 -6.75
N TYR A 39 -4.41 -15.00 -8.08
CA TYR A 39 -3.87 -14.02 -9.04
C TYR A 39 -4.72 -12.74 -9.12
N VAL A 40 -6.04 -12.87 -9.16
CA VAL A 40 -6.94 -11.72 -9.30
C VAL A 40 -6.90 -10.79 -8.08
N PRO A 41 -7.03 -11.29 -6.83
CA PRO A 41 -6.93 -10.41 -5.65
C PRO A 41 -5.59 -9.71 -5.53
N TYR A 42 -4.51 -10.36 -5.94
CA TYR A 42 -3.17 -9.79 -5.93
C TYR A 42 -3.05 -8.54 -6.81
N HIS A 43 -3.55 -8.63 -8.04
CA HIS A 43 -3.56 -7.49 -8.95
C HIS A 43 -4.59 -6.43 -8.55
N GLN A 44 -5.72 -6.82 -7.96
CA GLN A 44 -6.69 -5.86 -7.40
C GLN A 44 -6.07 -5.01 -6.28
N ILE A 45 -5.27 -5.61 -5.39
CA ILE A 45 -4.52 -4.87 -4.35
C ILE A 45 -3.52 -3.91 -5.00
N SER A 46 -2.83 -4.35 -6.07
CA SER A 46 -1.87 -3.50 -6.77
C SER A 46 -2.54 -2.29 -7.43
N VAL A 47 -3.69 -2.48 -8.08
CA VAL A 47 -4.51 -1.40 -8.65
C VAL A 47 -5.00 -0.46 -7.54
N LEU A 48 -5.46 -1.00 -6.41
CA LEU A 48 -5.89 -0.18 -5.27
C LEU A 48 -4.75 0.70 -4.75
N MET A 49 -3.56 0.14 -4.52
CA MET A 49 -2.39 0.90 -4.09
C MET A 49 -1.98 2.00 -5.08
N PHE A 50 -2.16 1.76 -6.39
CA PHE A 50 -1.91 2.79 -7.40
C PHE A 50 -2.93 3.93 -7.33
N LEU A 51 -4.22 3.61 -7.14
CA LEU A 51 -5.28 4.61 -6.96
C LEU A 51 -5.10 5.40 -5.67
N GLU A 52 -4.74 4.74 -4.56
CA GLU A 52 -4.37 5.39 -3.29
C GLU A 52 -3.19 6.35 -3.49
N GLY A 53 -2.15 5.92 -4.22
CA GLY A 53 -0.98 6.75 -4.50
C GLY A 53 -1.30 7.98 -5.34
N THR A 54 -2.03 7.81 -6.45
CA THR A 54 -2.44 8.92 -7.32
C THR A 54 -3.40 9.88 -6.61
N GLY A 55 -4.37 9.35 -5.85
CA GLY A 55 -5.26 10.14 -5.01
C GLY A 55 -4.50 10.92 -3.94
N MET A 56 -3.45 10.34 -3.35
CA MET A 56 -2.62 11.04 -2.39
C MET A 56 -1.78 12.15 -3.01
N ILE A 57 -1.20 11.92 -4.19
CA ILE A 57 -0.47 12.98 -4.91
C ILE A 57 -1.40 14.15 -5.22
N TYR A 58 -2.60 13.86 -5.73
CA TYR A 58 -3.61 14.89 -6.00
C TYR A 58 -3.96 15.68 -4.74
N SER A 59 -4.23 14.98 -3.63
CA SER A 59 -4.47 15.63 -2.35
C SER A 59 -3.25 16.43 -1.86
N GLY A 60 -2.02 15.97 -2.08
CA GLY A 60 -0.82 16.70 -1.66
C GLY A 60 -0.71 18.07 -2.34
N PHE A 61 -1.04 18.15 -3.63
CA PHE A 61 -1.04 19.41 -4.37
C PHE A 61 -2.25 20.28 -4.05
N ASN A 62 -3.46 19.70 -3.99
CA ASN A 62 -4.73 20.38 -3.75
C ASN A 62 -5.35 19.91 -2.43
N PHE A 63 -4.68 20.23 -1.31
CA PHE A 63 -4.98 19.66 0.02
C PHE A 63 -6.46 19.40 0.26
N ASN A 64 -6.81 18.12 0.32
CA ASN A 64 -8.16 17.64 0.60
C ASN A 64 -8.10 16.67 1.79
N LEU A 65 -8.51 17.17 2.96
CA LEU A 65 -8.48 16.41 4.20
C LEU A 65 -9.34 15.13 4.13
N GLN A 66 -10.54 15.22 3.55
CA GLN A 66 -11.46 14.10 3.43
C GLN A 66 -10.86 12.98 2.58
N LEU A 67 -10.27 13.33 1.45
CA LEU A 67 -9.60 12.37 0.56
C LEU A 67 -8.41 11.71 1.25
N SER A 68 -7.61 12.49 1.99
CA SER A 68 -6.42 11.98 2.71
C SER A 68 -6.80 11.01 3.83
N VAL A 69 -7.85 11.31 4.59
CA VAL A 69 -8.37 10.43 5.65
C VAL A 69 -9.01 9.18 5.05
N PHE A 70 -9.77 9.33 3.96
CA PHE A 70 -10.38 8.19 3.25
C PHE A 70 -9.31 7.21 2.75
N ILE A 71 -8.27 7.71 2.09
CA ILE A 71 -7.16 6.88 1.60
C ILE A 71 -6.40 6.24 2.77
N LEU A 72 -6.20 6.94 3.89
CA LEU A 72 -5.59 6.35 5.09
C LEU A 72 -6.39 5.14 5.60
N LEU A 73 -7.72 5.22 5.64
CA LEU A 73 -8.58 4.11 6.05
C LEU A 73 -8.51 2.92 5.09
N LEU A 74 -8.44 3.19 3.78
CA LEU A 74 -8.25 2.13 2.78
C LEU A 74 -6.91 1.42 2.96
N ILE A 75 -5.82 2.17 3.15
CA ILE A 75 -4.48 1.61 3.41
C ILE A 75 -4.48 0.71 4.66
N LEU A 76 -5.11 1.16 5.75
CA LEU A 76 -5.22 0.38 6.98
C LEU A 76 -6.03 -0.90 6.78
N THR A 77 -7.09 -0.85 5.96
CA THR A 77 -7.91 -2.02 5.62
C THR A 77 -7.09 -3.01 4.78
N SER A 78 -6.42 -2.53 3.73
CA SER A 78 -5.54 -3.33 2.86
C SER A 78 -4.43 -4.01 3.66
N LEU A 79 -3.77 -3.28 4.56
CA LEU A 79 -2.73 -3.81 5.43
C LEU A 79 -3.27 -4.88 6.37
N SER A 80 -4.44 -4.65 6.96
CA SER A 80 -5.08 -5.60 7.87
C SER A 80 -5.47 -6.90 7.14
N THR A 81 -6.06 -6.79 5.95
CA THR A 81 -6.35 -7.96 5.10
C THR A 81 -5.09 -8.73 4.75
N PHE A 82 -4.01 -8.03 4.40
CA PHE A 82 -2.72 -8.67 4.09
C PHE A 82 -2.14 -9.42 5.29
N VAL A 83 -2.13 -8.82 6.48
CA VAL A 83 -1.67 -9.47 7.73
C VAL A 83 -2.51 -10.71 8.04
N VAL A 84 -3.84 -10.63 7.92
CA VAL A 84 -4.75 -11.76 8.17
C VAL A 84 -4.46 -12.92 7.22
N ILE A 85 -4.21 -12.65 5.94
CA ILE A 85 -3.82 -13.66 4.96
C ILE A 85 -2.48 -14.30 5.35
N CYS A 86 -1.47 -13.48 5.68
CA CYS A 86 -0.17 -13.98 6.12
C CYS A 86 -0.26 -14.91 7.34
N ILE A 87 -1.09 -14.57 8.33
CA ILE A 87 -1.30 -15.40 9.53
C ILE A 87 -2.01 -16.71 9.15
N LYS A 88 -3.07 -16.63 8.35
CA LYS A 88 -3.90 -17.79 7.99
C LYS A 88 -3.12 -18.83 7.19
N GLU A 89 -2.24 -18.40 6.29
CA GLU A 89 -1.46 -19.31 5.45
C GLU A 89 -0.28 -19.97 6.22
N ASN A 90 0.00 -19.58 7.48
CA ASN A 90 1.12 -20.10 8.29
C ASN A 90 2.49 -20.07 7.59
N GLU A 91 2.64 -19.25 6.54
CA GLU A 91 3.89 -19.13 5.78
C GLU A 91 4.82 -18.15 6.49
N ALA A 92 5.52 -18.61 7.53
CA ALA A 92 6.52 -17.81 8.26
C ALA A 92 7.59 -17.22 7.33
N GLU A 93 7.89 -17.89 6.21
CA GLU A 93 8.76 -17.37 5.16
C GLU A 93 8.15 -16.21 4.38
N VAL A 94 6.84 -16.21 4.15
CA VAL A 94 6.13 -15.07 3.52
C VAL A 94 6.12 -13.87 4.44
N ILE A 95 5.87 -14.05 5.75
CA ILE A 95 5.94 -12.94 6.72
C ILE A 95 7.33 -12.29 6.70
N LYS A 96 8.40 -13.09 6.71
CA LYS A 96 9.78 -12.57 6.61
C LYS A 96 10.04 -11.88 5.27
N ALA A 97 9.58 -12.46 4.16
CA ALA A 97 9.74 -11.88 2.83
C ALA A 97 8.94 -10.57 2.65
N SER A 98 7.84 -10.41 3.37
CA SER A 98 6.98 -9.22 3.34
C SER A 98 7.40 -8.12 4.31
N MET A 99 8.41 -8.36 5.17
CA MET A 99 8.92 -7.38 6.14
C MET A 99 9.26 -6.01 5.52
N PRO A 100 9.96 -5.93 4.37
CA PRO A 100 10.24 -4.63 3.75
C PRO A 100 8.96 -3.88 3.36
N GLN A 101 7.92 -4.61 2.92
CA GLN A 101 6.64 -4.02 2.55
C GLN A 101 5.88 -3.48 3.77
N PHE A 102 5.90 -4.20 4.90
CA PHE A 102 5.35 -3.71 6.16
C PHE A 102 6.03 -2.43 6.64
N ILE A 103 7.36 -2.37 6.58
CA ILE A 103 8.14 -1.18 6.96
C ILE A 103 7.75 0.02 6.08
N LEU A 104 7.70 -0.18 4.77
CA LEU A 104 7.35 0.88 3.82
C LEU A 104 5.91 1.36 3.99
N PHE A 105 4.95 0.47 4.26
CA PHE A 105 3.59 0.86 4.63
C PHE A 105 3.56 1.68 5.92
N GLY A 106 4.35 1.31 6.92
CA GLY A 106 4.50 2.09 8.15
C GLY A 106 5.00 3.52 7.89
N ILE A 107 5.98 3.67 6.99
CA ILE A 107 6.48 4.99 6.56
C ILE A 107 5.38 5.79 5.85
N VAL A 108 4.63 5.17 4.93
CA VAL A 108 3.49 5.81 4.25
C VAL A 108 2.47 6.33 5.26
N ILE A 109 2.06 5.50 6.22
CA ILE A 109 1.08 5.88 7.27
C ILE A 109 1.61 7.05 8.10
N LEU A 110 2.89 7.00 8.50
CA LEU A 110 3.51 8.08 9.26
C LEU A 110 3.52 9.40 8.48
N LEU A 111 3.88 9.37 7.20
CA LEU A 111 3.88 10.55 6.33
C LEU A 111 2.47 11.14 6.18
N ILE A 112 1.45 10.29 6.01
CA ILE A 112 0.06 10.74 5.93
C ILE A 112 -0.38 11.38 7.25
N PHE A 113 -0.09 10.74 8.38
CA PHE A 113 -0.48 11.24 9.69
C PHE A 113 0.20 12.58 10.03
N LEU A 114 1.51 12.70 9.78
CA LEU A 114 2.25 13.95 9.96
C LEU A 114 1.77 15.04 9.00
N GLY A 115 1.47 14.67 7.75
CA GLY A 115 0.90 15.55 6.75
C GLY A 115 -0.43 16.14 7.21
N ILE A 116 -1.36 15.31 7.66
CA ILE A 116 -2.66 15.74 8.18
C ILE A 116 -2.48 16.61 9.42
N SER A 117 -1.69 16.16 10.40
CA SER A 117 -1.51 16.86 11.67
C SER A 117 -0.96 18.28 11.46
N ARG A 118 0.01 18.44 10.54
CA ARG A 118 0.57 19.74 10.20
C ARG A 118 -0.48 20.71 9.70
N GLU A 119 -1.39 20.28 8.83
CA GLU A 119 -2.45 21.13 8.27
C GLU A 119 -3.57 21.43 9.27
N MET A 120 -3.73 20.60 10.31
CA MET A 120 -4.70 20.88 11.39
C MET A 120 -4.16 21.90 12.41
N THR A 121 -2.84 22.09 12.48
CA THR A 121 -2.18 23.01 13.42
C THR A 121 -1.87 24.39 12.84
N VAL A 122 -2.05 24.57 11.53
CA VAL A 122 -1.84 25.83 10.80
C VAL A 122 -3.18 26.48 10.52
#